data_AF-A0A6J6FFB0-F1
#
_entry.id   AF-A0A6J6FFB0-F1
#
_cell.length_a   1.000
_cell.length_b   1.000
_cell.length_c   1.000
_cell.angle_alpha   90.00
_cell.angle_beta   90.00
_cell.angle_gamma   90.00
#
_symmetry.space_group_name_H-M   'P 1'
#
loop_
_entity.id
_entity.type
_entity.pdbx_description
1 polymer ?
#
loop_
_entity_poly.entity_id
_entity_poly.type
_entity_poly.pdbx_seq_one_letter_code
_entity_poly.pdbx_strand_id
1 'polypeptide(L)'
;MSAVAARYVGMRVVRGSGAPGSPLDVLSDRELEVLAEVARARSNAAIAEVLFISERSVEKHVAAILWKLGIVDDGSTNRRVSAALLYLTHAAERHAAALHTAALHTAELPTAV
;
A
#
# COMPACT_ATOMS: atom_id res chain seq x y z
N MET A 1 15.39 8.01 7.09
CA MET A 1 14.16 8.75 6.76
C MET A 1 14.24 9.21 5.31
N SER A 2 13.77 8.39 4.37
CA SER A 2 13.86 8.69 2.92
C SER A 2 12.68 9.54 2.50
N ALA A 3 12.92 10.82 2.18
CA ALA A 3 11.93 11.80 1.72
C ALA A 3 11.46 11.57 0.27
N VAL A 4 11.73 10.40 -0.32
CA VAL A 4 11.40 10.09 -1.72
C VAL A 4 9.92 9.72 -1.89
N ALA A 5 9.26 9.20 -0.85
CA ALA A 5 7.83 8.86 -0.86
C ALA A 5 6.90 10.09 -0.96
N ALA A 6 7.35 11.24 -0.45
CA ALA A 6 6.51 12.44 -0.33
C ALA A 6 6.39 13.25 -1.63
N ARG A 7 7.12 12.89 -2.70
CA ARG A 7 7.29 13.74 -3.89
C ARG A 7 6.51 13.30 -5.12
N TYR A 8 5.90 12.11 -5.13
CA TYR A 8 5.10 11.67 -6.27
C TYR A 8 3.63 12.10 -6.11
N VAL A 9 3.29 13.16 -6.85
CA VAL A 9 1.94 13.53 -7.29
C VAL A 9 1.01 14.03 -6.18
N GLY A 10 0.98 15.34 -5.96
CA GLY A 10 -0.21 16.12 -5.56
C GLY A 10 -1.13 15.59 -4.46
N MET A 11 -0.66 14.67 -3.61
CA MET A 11 -1.54 13.84 -2.80
C MET A 11 -1.88 14.60 -1.51
N ARG A 12 -3.02 15.30 -1.54
CA ARG A 12 -3.74 15.63 -0.31
C ARG A 12 -4.36 14.33 0.21
N VAL A 13 -3.54 13.48 0.84
CA VAL A 13 -4.07 12.44 1.72
C VAL A 13 -4.89 13.17 2.78
N VAL A 14 -6.21 13.06 2.70
CA VAL A 14 -7.11 13.60 3.72
C VAL A 14 -6.82 12.80 4.99
N ARG A 15 -5.90 13.33 5.79
CA ARG A 15 -5.53 12.78 7.09
C ARG A 15 -6.77 12.87 7.97
N GLY A 16 -7.45 11.74 8.18
CA GLY A 16 -8.27 11.56 9.37
C GLY A 16 -7.36 11.74 10.59
N SER A 17 -7.66 12.74 11.40
CA SER A 17 -6.86 13.17 12.55
C SER A 17 -6.76 12.08 13.62
N GLY A 18 -5.55 11.56 13.86
CA GLY A 18 -5.13 11.07 15.18
C GLY A 18 -4.78 9.58 15.35
N ALA A 19 -3.76 9.05 14.67
CA ALA A 19 -2.95 7.90 15.12
C ALA A 19 -1.68 7.72 14.24
N PRO A 20 -0.59 7.12 14.75
CA PRO A 20 0.52 6.62 13.92
C PRO A 20 0.07 5.33 13.20
N GLY A 21 -0.74 5.48 12.15
CA GLY A 21 -1.22 4.38 11.29
C GLY A 21 -0.70 4.50 9.86
N SER A 22 -0.62 3.37 9.17
CA SER A 22 -0.32 3.33 7.74
C SER A 22 -1.43 4.03 6.94
N PRO A 23 -1.11 4.74 5.85
CA PRO A 23 -2.14 5.22 4.93
C PRO A 23 -2.99 4.09 4.31
N LEU A 24 -2.55 2.83 4.41
CA LEU A 24 -3.29 1.67 3.93
C LEU A 24 -4.28 1.12 4.97
N ASP A 25 -4.23 1.55 6.24
CA ASP A 25 -5.11 1.05 7.32
C ASP A 25 -6.59 1.40 7.09
N VAL A 26 -6.88 2.31 6.15
CA VAL A 26 -8.24 2.67 5.72
C VAL A 26 -8.88 1.62 4.80
N LEU A 27 -8.09 0.70 4.25
CA LEU A 27 -8.54 -0.34 3.34
C LEU A 27 -8.98 -1.58 4.12
N SER A 28 -10.04 -2.24 3.65
CA SER A 28 -10.40 -3.58 4.12
C SER A 28 -9.38 -4.62 3.65
N ASP A 29 -9.33 -5.77 4.31
CA ASP A 29 -8.43 -6.88 3.93
C ASP A 29 -8.58 -7.23 2.45
N ARG A 30 -9.82 -7.27 1.96
CA ARG A 30 -10.11 -7.58 0.56
C ARG A 30 -9.62 -6.51 -0.41
N GLU A 31 -9.73 -5.24 -0.03
CA GLU A 31 -9.20 -4.14 -0.82
C GLU A 31 -7.67 -4.14 -0.84
N LEU A 32 -7.04 -4.54 0.28
CA LEU A 32 -5.60 -4.69 0.37
C LEU A 32 -5.08 -5.84 -0.50
N GLU A 33 -5.78 -6.97 -0.55
CA GLU A 33 -5.48 -8.06 -1.49
C GLU A 33 -5.55 -7.60 -2.95
N VAL A 34 -6.63 -6.91 -3.34
CA VAL A 34 -6.77 -6.36 -4.70
C VAL A 34 -5.63 -5.38 -5.00
N LEU A 35 -5.30 -4.49 -4.06
CA LEU A 35 -4.22 -3.53 -4.22
C LEU A 35 -2.85 -4.21 -4.36
N ALA A 36 -2.62 -5.31 -3.63
CA ALA A 36 -1.39 -6.10 -3.76
C ALA A 36 -1.27 -6.70 -5.17
N GLU A 37 -2.35 -7.19 -5.77
CA GLU A 37 -2.33 -7.69 -7.14
C GLU A 37 -2.15 -6.57 -8.18
N VAL A 38 -2.75 -5.39 -7.92
CA VAL A 38 -2.52 -4.18 -8.73
C VAL A 38 -1.03 -3.78 -8.70
N ALA A 39 -0.38 -3.86 -7.53
CA ALA A 39 1.04 -3.56 -7.38
C ALA A 39 1.95 -4.55 -8.12
N ARG A 40 1.46 -5.76 -8.43
CA ARG A 40 2.13 -6.74 -9.30
C ARG A 40 1.88 -6.49 -10.79
N ALA A 41 1.26 -5.36 -11.14
CA ALA A 41 0.92 -4.96 -12.51
C ALA A 41 0.00 -5.95 -13.26
N ARG A 42 -0.84 -6.71 -12.54
CA ARG A 42 -1.83 -7.62 -13.15
C ARG A 42 -3.03 -6.86 -13.73
N SER A 43 -3.60 -7.39 -14.81
CA SER A 43 -4.85 -6.91 -15.42
C SER A 43 -6.07 -7.25 -14.56
N ASN A 44 -7.23 -6.63 -14.81
CA ASN A 44 -8.44 -6.95 -14.05
C ASN A 44 -8.88 -8.41 -14.23
N ALA A 45 -8.78 -8.95 -15.45
CA ALA A 45 -9.02 -10.35 -15.74
C ALA A 45 -8.11 -11.28 -14.90
N ALA A 46 -6.80 -11.01 -14.88
CA ALA A 46 -5.86 -11.82 -14.10
C ALA A 46 -6.11 -11.71 -12.58
N ILE A 47 -6.48 -10.52 -12.09
CA ILE A 47 -6.86 -10.32 -10.68
C ILE A 47 -8.14 -11.10 -10.35
N ALA A 48 -9.13 -11.04 -11.24
CA ALA A 48 -10.40 -11.75 -11.11
C ALA A 48 -10.18 -13.27 -10.99
N GLU A 49 -9.30 -13.83 -11.81
CA GLU A 49 -8.89 -15.24 -11.75
C GLU A 49 -8.21 -15.59 -10.43
N VAL A 50 -7.19 -14.81 -10.04
CA VAL A 50 -6.39 -15.08 -8.84
C VAL A 50 -7.21 -14.99 -7.56
N LEU A 51 -8.14 -14.04 -7.52
CA LEU A 51 -8.94 -13.75 -6.35
C LEU A 51 -10.34 -14.38 -6.40
N PHE A 52 -10.65 -15.18 -7.42
CA PHE A 52 -11.94 -15.86 -7.62
C PHE A 52 -13.16 -14.92 -7.54
N ILE A 53 -13.08 -13.77 -8.22
CA ILE A 53 -14.18 -12.78 -8.31
C ILE A 53 -14.39 -12.33 -9.75
N SER A 54 -15.50 -11.64 -10.04
CA SER A 54 -15.72 -11.09 -11.38
C SER A 54 -14.82 -9.89 -11.68
N GLU A 55 -14.49 -9.65 -12.95
CA GLU A 55 -13.76 -8.44 -13.37
C GLU A 55 -14.47 -7.15 -12.94
N ARG A 56 -15.81 -7.13 -13.01
CA ARG A 56 -16.64 -6.02 -12.52
C ARG A 56 -16.46 -5.80 -11.01
N SER A 57 -16.31 -6.88 -10.24
CA SER A 57 -16.01 -6.77 -8.80
C SER A 57 -14.62 -6.16 -8.58
N VAL A 58 -13.62 -6.55 -9.38
CA VAL A 58 -12.27 -5.95 -9.34
C VAL A 58 -12.35 -4.46 -9.62
N GLU A 59 -13.05 -4.04 -10.67
CA GLU A 59 -13.23 -2.62 -11.00
C GLU A 59 -13.86 -1.84 -9.83
N LYS A 60 -14.89 -2.41 -9.21
CA LYS A 60 -15.54 -1.80 -8.03
C LYS A 60 -14.58 -1.67 -6.85
N HIS A 61 -13.79 -2.70 -6.58
CA HIS A 61 -12.75 -2.63 -5.53
C HIS A 61 -11.69 -1.58 -5.85
N VAL A 62 -11.18 -1.53 -7.08
CA VAL A 62 -10.20 -0.52 -7.51
C VAL A 62 -10.77 0.89 -7.36
N ALA A 63 -12.01 1.14 -7.78
CA ALA A 63 -12.65 2.44 -7.61
C ALA A 63 -12.77 2.83 -6.12
N ALA A 64 -13.17 1.89 -5.26
CA ALA A 64 -13.27 2.11 -3.83
C ALA A 64 -11.90 2.39 -3.19
N ILE A 65 -10.86 1.66 -3.58
CA ILE A 65 -9.48 1.87 -3.13
C ILE A 65 -9.01 3.29 -3.48
N LEU A 66 -9.15 3.70 -4.75
CA LEU A 66 -8.72 5.03 -5.19
C LEU A 66 -9.46 6.13 -4.41
N TRP A 67 -10.76 5.95 -4.18
CA TRP A 67 -11.56 6.89 -3.40
C TRP A 67 -11.10 6.96 -1.93
N LYS A 68 -10.91 5.80 -1.26
CA LYS A 68 -10.45 5.73 0.13
C LYS A 68 -9.04 6.30 0.34
N LEU A 69 -8.16 6.09 -0.63
CA LEU A 69 -6.80 6.63 -0.62
C LEU A 69 -6.75 8.11 -1.04
N GLY A 70 -7.87 8.71 -1.44
CA GLY A 70 -7.93 10.10 -1.88
C GLY A 70 -7.18 10.37 -3.18
N ILE A 71 -7.03 9.35 -4.03
CA ILE A 71 -6.31 9.46 -5.30
C ILE A 71 -7.26 10.05 -6.34
N VAL A 72 -7.09 11.35 -6.59
CA VAL A 72 -7.88 12.12 -7.56
C VAL A 72 -7.26 12.01 -8.95
N ASP A 73 -8.10 12.09 -9.98
CA ASP A 73 -7.64 12.16 -11.37
C ASP A 73 -7.22 13.60 -11.68
N ASP A 74 -5.93 13.81 -11.90
CA ASP A 74 -5.39 15.10 -12.33
C ASP A 74 -5.18 15.19 -13.84
N GLY A 75 -5.55 14.14 -14.59
CA GLY A 75 -5.39 14.04 -16.04
C GLY A 75 -3.94 13.84 -16.52
N SER A 76 -2.96 13.83 -15.62
CA SER A 76 -1.53 13.71 -15.95
C SER A 76 -0.92 12.39 -15.47
N THR A 77 -1.54 11.74 -14.48
CA THR A 77 -1.02 10.52 -13.86
C THR A 77 -2.03 9.38 -13.88
N ASN A 78 -1.55 8.15 -14.11
CA ASN A 78 -2.38 6.96 -13.96
C ASN A 78 -2.62 6.66 -12.47
N ARG A 79 -3.85 6.89 -12.01
CA ARG A 79 -4.28 6.68 -10.62
C ARG A 79 -4.00 5.28 -10.06
N ARG A 80 -4.12 4.24 -10.91
CA ARG A 80 -3.84 2.85 -10.51
C ARG A 80 -2.34 2.65 -10.21
N VAL A 81 -1.48 3.28 -11.01
CA VAL A 81 -0.03 3.25 -10.78
C VAL A 81 0.33 4.02 -9.52
N SER A 82 -0.31 5.17 -9.25
CA SER A 82 -0.11 5.89 -7.98
C SER A 82 -0.47 5.03 -6.77
N ALA A 83 -1.59 4.31 -6.82
CA ALA A 83 -1.98 3.38 -5.76
C ALA A 83 -0.97 2.22 -5.59
N ALA A 84 -0.48 1.65 -6.70
CA ALA A 84 0.56 0.62 -6.67
C ALA A 84 1.86 1.11 -6.02
N LEU A 85 2.32 2.30 -6.38
CA LEU A 85 3.55 2.88 -5.83
C LEU A 85 3.42 3.18 -4.33
N LEU A 86 2.25 3.67 -3.89
CA LEU A 86 1.94 3.84 -2.47
C LEU A 86 2.08 2.50 -1.72
N TYR A 87 1.46 1.44 -2.25
CA TYR A 87 1.54 0.10 -1.64
C TYR A 87 2.98 -0.42 -1.53
N LEU A 88 3.76 -0.34 -2.62
CA LEU A 88 5.13 -0.83 -2.65
C LEU A 88 6.04 -0.04 -1.72
N THR A 89 5.87 1.29 -1.67
CA THR A 89 6.61 2.15 -0.75
C THR A 89 6.35 1.75 0.69
N HIS A 90 5.08 1.56 1.05
CA HIS A 90 4.70 1.15 2.39
C HIS A 90 5.21 -0.27 2.73
N ALA A 91 5.16 -1.21 1.78
CA ALA A 91 5.69 -2.56 1.98
C ALA A 91 7.21 -2.55 2.22
N ALA A 92 7.95 -1.73 1.48
CA ALA A 92 9.38 -1.55 1.66
C ALA A 92 9.72 -0.93 3.03
N GLU A 93 8.96 0.08 3.47
CA GLU A 93 9.10 0.70 4.79
C GLU A 93 8.88 -0.32 5.93
N ARG A 94 7.81 -1.13 5.83
CA ARG A 94 7.55 -2.20 6.83
C ARG A 94 8.66 -3.25 6.83
N HIS A 95 9.16 -3.64 5.66
CA HIS A 95 10.25 -4.61 5.57
C HIS A 95 11.54 -4.06 6.20
N ALA A 96 11.89 -2.81 5.93
CA ALA A 96 13.05 -2.15 6.53
C ALA A 96 12.90 -2.02 8.07
N ALA A 97 11.71 -1.68 8.55
CA ALA A 97 11.41 -1.62 9.99
C ALA A 97 11.52 -2.99 10.66
N ALA A 98 11.02 -4.06 10.01
CA ALA A 98 11.11 -5.42 10.53
C ALA A 98 12.56 -5.89 10.66
N LEU A 99 13.42 -5.59 9.67
CA LEU A 99 14.85 -5.89 9.72
C LEU A 99 15.55 -5.10 10.85
N HIS A 100 15.17 -3.84 11.06
CA HIS A 100 15.71 -3.02 12.14
C HIS A 100 15.37 -3.60 13.53
N THR A 101 14.10 -3.97 13.75
CA THR A 101 13.67 -4.60 15.00
C THR A 101 14.33 -5.96 15.23
N ALA A 102 14.49 -6.78 14.19
CA ALA A 102 15.16 -8.07 14.27
C ALA A 102 16.66 -7.92 14.63
N ALA A 103 17.33 -6.90 14.11
CA ALA A 103 18.73 -6.59 14.43
C ALA A 103 18.92 -6.15 15.90
N LEU A 104 17.97 -5.41 16.47
CA LEU A 104 18.00 -5.04 17.89
C LEU A 104 17.83 -6.25 18.80
N HIS A 105 16.99 -7.21 18.44
CA HIS A 105 16.75 -8.41 19.26
C HIS A 105 17.90 -9.42 19.23
N THR A 106 18.75 -9.40 18.19
CA THR A 106 19.92 -10.30 18.08
C THR A 106 21.14 -9.81 18.88
N ALA A 107 21.14 -8.57 19.35
CA ALA A 107 22.24 -7.99 20.14
C ALA A 107 22.16 -8.31 21.64
N GLU A 108 21.06 -8.90 22.13
CA GLU A 108 20.87 -9.31 23.53
C GLU A 108 21.18 -10.81 23.72
N LEU A 109 22.40 -11.25 23.40
CA LEU A 109 22.91 -12.47 24.02
C LEU A 109 23.41 -12.10 25.42
N PRO A 110 22.92 -12.74 26.50
CA PRO A 110 23.51 -12.54 27.81
C PRO A 110 24.97 -12.98 27.70
N THR A 111 25.87 -12.07 28.03
CA THR A 111 27.26 -12.39 28.33
C THR A 111 27.19 -13.30 29.56
N ALA A 112 27.02 -14.59 29.33
CA ALA A 112 27.12 -15.61 30.35
C ALA A 112 28.60 -15.71 30.72
N VAL A 113 28.94 -15.00 31.79
CA VAL A 113 30.15 -15.18 32.61
C VAL A 113 29.68 -15.36 34.04
#